data_AF-A0A1H6C4U5-F1
#
_entry.id   AF-A0A1H6C4U5-F1
#
_cell.length_a   1.000
_cell.length_b   1.000
_cell.length_c   1.000
_cell.angle_alpha   90.00
_cell.angle_beta   90.00
_cell.angle_gamma   90.00
#
_symmetry.space_group_name_H-M   'P 1'
#
loop_
_entity.id
_entity.type
_entity.pdbx_description
1 polymer ?
#
loop_
_entity_poly.entity_id
_entity_poly.type
_entity_poly.pdbx_seq_one_letter_code
_entity_poly.pdbx_strand_id
1 'polypeptide(L)'
;MTKKSATPADGQQPEALATFAASARNQGKKPGDIGLNATAETAPLPTSSKKKADAATKVLREGVLGTDQGAEEAVDRLPDRTRSS
;
A
#
# COMPACT_ATOMS: atom_id res chain seq x y z
N MET A 1 0.98 -34.12 -37.25
CA MET A 1 0.05 -33.08 -36.78
C MET A 1 0.71 -32.30 -35.65
N THR A 2 1.19 -31.10 -35.94
CA THR A 2 1.87 -30.20 -35.00
C THR A 2 0.87 -29.58 -34.03
N LYS A 3 1.05 -29.79 -32.71
CA LYS A 3 0.29 -29.08 -31.67
C LYS A 3 0.74 -27.62 -31.64
N LYS A 4 -0.11 -26.71 -32.11
CA LYS A 4 0.07 -25.27 -32.00
C LYS A 4 -0.16 -24.88 -30.54
N SER A 5 0.90 -24.58 -29.80
CA SER A 5 0.82 -23.96 -28.48
C SER A 5 0.18 -22.57 -28.63
N ALA A 6 -0.91 -22.34 -27.92
CA ALA A 6 -1.56 -21.04 -27.88
C ALA A 6 -0.65 -20.02 -27.18
N THR A 7 -0.24 -18.99 -27.89
CA THR A 7 0.40 -17.80 -27.33
C THR A 7 -0.59 -17.10 -26.40
N PRO A 8 -0.26 -16.83 -25.12
CA PRO A 8 -1.16 -16.08 -24.26
C PRO A 8 -1.26 -14.65 -24.82
N ALA A 9 -2.49 -14.21 -25.07
CA ALA A 9 -2.78 -12.90 -25.62
C ALA A 9 -2.38 -11.79 -24.63
N ASP A 10 -1.76 -10.74 -25.16
CA ASP A 10 -1.43 -9.52 -24.43
C ASP A 10 -2.70 -8.93 -23.80
N GLY A 11 -2.80 -8.96 -22.46
CA GLY A 11 -3.80 -8.19 -21.73
C GLY A 11 -4.67 -8.86 -20.67
N GLN A 12 -4.34 -10.05 -20.13
CA GLN A 12 -5.14 -10.61 -19.03
C GLN A 12 -4.29 -11.05 -17.84
N GLN A 13 -4.36 -10.23 -16.78
CA GLN A 13 -3.83 -10.39 -15.42
C GLN A 13 -3.20 -11.77 -15.13
N PRO A 14 -1.92 -11.98 -15.50
CA PRO A 14 -1.27 -13.27 -15.32
C PRO A 14 -1.21 -13.69 -13.85
N GLU A 15 -1.17 -12.72 -12.93
CA GLU A 15 -1.21 -12.96 -11.49
C GLU A 15 -2.56 -13.47 -10.99
N ALA A 16 -3.68 -13.00 -11.56
CA ALA A 16 -5.02 -13.48 -11.18
C ALA A 16 -5.19 -14.94 -11.58
N LEU A 17 -4.69 -15.31 -12.76
CA LEU A 17 -4.69 -16.70 -13.25
C LEU A 17 -3.74 -17.59 -12.45
N ALA A 18 -2.53 -17.12 -12.14
CA ALA A 18 -1.58 -17.84 -11.29
C ALA A 18 -2.15 -18.04 -9.87
N THR A 19 -2.77 -17.02 -9.30
CA THR A 19 -3.44 -17.07 -7.99
C THR A 19 -4.58 -18.07 -7.99
N PHE A 20 -5.42 -18.07 -9.03
CA PHE A 20 -6.55 -18.99 -9.17
C PHE A 20 -6.07 -20.45 -9.31
N ALA A 21 -5.10 -20.71 -10.20
CA ALA A 21 -4.57 -22.05 -10.40
C ALA A 21 -3.91 -22.61 -9.13
N ALA A 22 -3.22 -21.75 -8.38
CA ALA A 22 -2.56 -22.15 -7.15
C ALA A 22 -3.54 -22.35 -5.98
N SER A 23 -4.56 -21.49 -5.83
CA SER A 23 -5.58 -21.65 -4.78
C SER A 23 -6.47 -22.87 -5.02
N ALA A 24 -6.80 -23.19 -6.27
CA ALA A 24 -7.53 -24.41 -6.64
C ALA A 24 -6.80 -25.69 -6.16
N ARG A 25 -5.46 -25.68 -6.18
CA ARG A 25 -4.61 -26.78 -5.70
C ARG A 25 -4.41 -26.77 -4.17
N ASN A 26 -4.67 -25.65 -3.51
CA ASN A 26 -4.44 -25.45 -2.07
C ASN A 26 -5.76 -25.26 -1.28
N GLN A 27 -6.78 -26.07 -1.56
CA GLN A 27 -8.07 -26.05 -0.85
C GLN A 27 -8.74 -24.65 -0.84
N GLY A 28 -8.57 -23.87 -1.90
CA GLY A 28 -9.08 -22.50 -2.01
C GLY A 28 -8.26 -21.44 -1.27
N LYS A 29 -7.16 -21.80 -0.60
CA LYS A 29 -6.26 -20.84 0.06
C LYS A 29 -5.19 -20.35 -0.90
N LYS A 30 -5.03 -19.03 -0.99
CA LYS A 30 -3.94 -18.42 -1.75
C LYS A 30 -2.61 -18.71 -1.05
N PRO A 31 -1.62 -19.29 -1.73
CA PRO A 31 -0.25 -19.41 -1.21
C PRO A 31 0.35 -18.03 -0.90
N GLY A 32 1.10 -17.91 0.20
CA GLY A 32 1.63 -16.62 0.68
C GLY A 32 2.76 -16.04 -0.18
N ASP A 33 3.36 -16.87 -1.02
CA ASP A 33 4.38 -16.52 -2.01
C ASP A 33 3.79 -15.96 -3.32
N ILE A 34 2.47 -16.04 -3.50
CA ILE A 34 1.79 -15.49 -4.67
C ILE A 34 1.22 -14.11 -4.34
N GLY A 35 1.61 -13.11 -5.12
CA GLY A 35 1.14 -11.72 -5.06
C GLY A 35 2.22 -10.72 -4.63
N LEU A 36 1.84 -9.45 -4.63
CA LEU A 36 2.74 -8.36 -4.28
C LEU A 36 2.88 -8.23 -2.76
N ASN A 37 4.11 -8.32 -2.27
CA ASN A 37 4.47 -7.98 -0.90
C ASN A 37 5.16 -6.62 -0.89
N ALA A 38 4.94 -5.85 0.19
CA ALA A 38 5.61 -4.56 0.32
C ALA A 38 7.12 -4.76 0.52
N THR A 39 7.92 -4.08 -0.30
CA THR A 39 9.37 -3.96 -0.14
C THR A 39 9.71 -2.99 0.98
N ALA A 40 10.96 -2.92 1.45
CA ALA A 40 11.37 -1.92 2.44
C ALA A 40 11.04 -0.48 2.02
N GLU A 41 11.11 -0.19 0.71
CA GLU A 41 10.82 1.13 0.13
C GLU A 41 9.33 1.47 0.17
N THR A 42 8.45 0.47 0.09
CA THR A 42 6.98 0.66 0.00
C THR A 42 6.26 0.29 1.30
N ALA A 43 6.89 -0.51 2.17
CA ALA A 43 6.35 -1.02 3.42
C ALA A 43 6.05 0.11 4.39
N PRO A 44 4.82 0.18 4.94
CA PRO A 44 4.32 1.34 5.68
C PRO A 44 5.30 1.78 6.78
N LEU A 45 5.47 3.10 6.91
CA LEU A 45 6.25 3.65 8.01
C LEU A 45 5.54 3.40 9.34
N PRO A 46 6.20 2.78 10.34
CA PRO A 46 5.60 2.48 11.62
C PRO A 46 5.31 3.77 12.38
N THR A 47 4.06 3.97 12.79
CA THR A 47 3.66 5.09 13.66
C THR A 47 2.30 4.84 14.31
N SER A 48 1.93 5.71 15.23
CA SER A 48 0.65 5.67 15.95
C SER A 48 -0.47 6.32 15.12
N SER A 49 -1.59 5.61 14.97
CA SER A 49 -2.81 6.18 14.37
C SER A 49 -3.32 7.40 15.14
N LYS A 50 -3.15 7.43 16.48
CA LYS A 50 -3.53 8.57 17.31
C LYS A 50 -2.72 9.80 16.96
N LYS A 51 -1.39 9.67 16.79
CA LYS A 51 -0.52 10.80 16.39
C LYS A 51 -0.93 11.37 15.02
N LYS A 52 -1.30 10.51 14.07
CA LYS A 52 -1.82 10.94 12.76
C LYS A 52 -3.13 11.71 12.89
N ALA A 53 -4.07 11.21 13.69
CA ALA A 53 -5.36 11.87 13.93
C ALA A 53 -5.19 13.23 14.61
N ASP A 54 -4.30 13.32 15.60
CA ASP A 54 -4.01 14.56 16.31
C ASP A 54 -3.42 15.63 15.37
N ALA A 55 -2.44 15.26 14.53
CA ALA A 55 -1.87 16.16 13.54
C ALA A 55 -2.90 16.62 12.50
N ALA A 56 -3.70 15.70 11.95
CA ALA A 56 -4.76 16.03 10.99
C ALA A 56 -5.81 16.97 11.61
N THR A 57 -6.18 16.75 12.87
CA THR A 57 -7.13 17.61 13.58
C THR A 57 -6.62 19.04 13.68
N LYS A 58 -5.32 19.22 13.94
CA LYS A 58 -4.70 20.55 14.00
C LYS A 58 -4.69 21.24 12.65
N VAL A 59 -4.28 20.55 11.57
CA VAL A 59 -4.31 21.08 10.20
C VAL A 59 -5.72 21.57 9.83
N LEU A 60 -6.73 20.74 10.07
CA LEU A 60 -8.12 21.08 9.76
C LEU A 60 -8.61 22.26 10.60
N ARG A 61 -8.27 22.28 11.90
CA ARG A 61 -8.67 23.37 12.80
C ARG A 61 -8.01 24.68 12.43
N GLU A 62 -6.72 24.67 12.11
CA GLU A 62 -5.96 25.84 11.70
C GLU A 62 -6.50 26.44 10.40
N GLY A 63 -6.78 25.60 9.40
CA GLY A 63 -7.40 26.06 8.15
C GLY A 63 -8.79 26.70 8.34
N VAL A 64 -9.55 26.28 9.36
CA VAL A 64 -10.86 26.86 9.70
C VAL A 64 -10.72 28.14 10.53
N LEU A 65 -9.85 28.14 11.54
CA LEU A 65 -9.71 29.26 12.46
C LEU A 65 -8.84 30.40 11.91
N GLY A 66 -7.98 30.13 10.93
CA GLY A 66 -7.00 31.09 10.41
C GLY A 66 -5.95 31.50 11.45
N THR A 67 -5.78 30.70 12.51
CA THR A 67 -4.84 30.95 13.61
C THR A 67 -4.02 29.70 13.85
N ASP A 68 -2.74 29.89 14.16
CA ASP A 68 -1.78 28.81 14.40
C ASP A 68 -2.28 27.83 15.48
N GLN A 69 -2.33 26.54 15.14
CA GLN A 69 -2.66 25.44 16.06
C GLN A 69 -1.47 24.48 16.27
N GLY A 70 -0.28 24.88 15.81
CA GLY A 70 0.92 24.07 15.75
C GLY A 70 0.72 22.83 14.89
N ALA A 71 0.08 23.01 13.73
CA ALA A 71 -0.17 21.95 12.77
C ALA A 71 1.14 21.47 12.12
N GLU A 72 2.01 22.41 11.75
CA GLU A 72 3.29 22.13 11.11
C GLU A 72 4.20 21.28 12.00
N GLU A 73 4.36 21.65 13.28
CA GLU A 73 5.18 20.88 14.22
C GLU A 73 4.58 19.50 14.51
N ALA A 74 3.25 19.36 14.43
CA ALA A 74 2.59 18.08 14.62
C ALA A 74 2.83 17.14 13.43
N VAL A 75 2.81 17.68 12.20
CA VAL A 75 3.18 16.97 10.97
C VAL A 75 4.66 16.63 10.99
N ASP A 76 5.51 17.54 11.45
CA ASP A 76 6.96 17.34 11.48
C ASP A 76 7.40 16.18 12.38
N ARG A 77 6.64 15.88 13.42
CA ARG A 77 6.90 14.75 14.33
C ARG A 77 6.47 13.40 13.75
N LEU A 78 5.73 13.37 12.64
CA LEU A 78 5.35 12.13 11.97
C LEU A 78 6.50 11.64 11.09
N PRO A 79 6.67 10.31 10.95
CA PRO A 79 7.69 9.78 10.07
C PRO A 79 7.31 10.06 8.62
N ASP A 80 8.30 10.48 7.84
CA ASP A 80 8.15 10.97 6.48
C ASP A 80 9.29 10.43 5.61
N ARG A 81 8.96 9.80 4.47
CA ARG A 81 9.97 9.24 3.56
C ARG A 81 10.63 10.30 2.68
N THR A 82 10.07 11.50 2.63
CA THR A 82 10.50 12.56 1.70
C THR A 82 11.49 13.54 2.33
N ARG A 83 11.66 13.49 3.65
CA ARG A 83 12.65 14.30 4.35
C ARG A 83 14.02 13.62 4.30
N SER A 84 14.97 14.31 3.66
CA SER A 84 16.39 14.06 3.83
C SER A 84 16.79 14.52 5.23
N SER A 85 17.39 13.62 6.02
CA SER A 85 17.97 13.94 7.34
C SER A 85 19.10 14.95 7.24
#